data_AF-U5DDC6-F1
#
_entry.id   AF-U5DDC6-F1
#
_cell.length_a   1.000
_cell.length_b   1.000
_cell.length_c   1.000
_cell.angle_alpha   90.00
_cell.angle_beta   90.00
_cell.angle_gamma   90.00
#
_symmetry.space_group_name_H-M   'P 1'
#
loop_
_entity.id
_entity.type
_entity.pdbx_description
1 polymer ?
#
loop_
_entity_poly.entity_id
_entity_poly.type
_entity_poly.pdbx_seq_one_letter_code
_entity_poly.pdbx_strand_id
1 'polypeptide(L)'
;MCYVPQAQGLLEIVDREWMDFYVWTPNGSSLFRVWRDREYWALLKGALADFWWKHVIPAREMCEKEGSAEDVRALRPASRHELCDLIVAASTKLSWEAKLLVREIHGKLRC
;
A
#
# COMPACT_ATOMS: atom_id res chain seq x y z
N MET A 1 -7.08 -7.52 1.49
CA MET A 1 -7.09 -6.36 2.41
C MET A 1 -6.55 -5.12 1.69
N CYS A 2 -7.25 -3.99 1.67
CA CYS A 2 -6.80 -2.75 1.00
C CYS A 2 -5.55 -2.09 1.63
N TYR A 3 -5.15 -2.53 2.83
CA TYR A 3 -4.07 -1.90 3.61
C TYR A 3 -2.69 -2.54 3.41
N VAL A 4 -2.59 -3.66 2.67
CA VAL A 4 -1.31 -4.36 2.45
C VAL A 4 -0.27 -3.47 1.74
N PRO A 5 -0.60 -2.71 0.68
CA PRO A 5 0.38 -1.81 0.06
C PRO A 5 0.94 -0.79 1.05
N GLN A 6 0.08 -0.22 1.91
CA GLN A 6 0.48 0.76 2.92
C GLN A 6 1.39 0.13 3.98
N ALA A 7 1.03 -1.06 4.49
CA ALA A 7 1.84 -1.78 5.47
C ALA A 7 3.23 -2.12 4.91
N GLN A 8 3.29 -2.68 3.69
CA GLN A 8 4.56 -3.02 3.03
C GLN A 8 5.41 -1.78 2.74
N GLY A 9 4.80 -0.68 2.31
CA GLY A 9 5.51 0.59 2.12
C GLY A 9 6.10 1.14 3.42
N LEU A 10 5.39 1.06 4.53
CA LEU A 10 5.91 1.46 5.84
C LEU A 10 7.07 0.57 6.31
N LEU A 11 6.96 -0.76 6.11
CA LEU A 11 8.04 -1.70 6.42
C LEU A 11 9.31 -1.39 5.63
N GLU A 12 9.16 -0.98 4.36
CA GLU A 12 10.29 -0.53 3.56
C GLU A 12 10.90 0.77 4.09
N ILE A 13 10.08 1.80 4.32
CA ILE A 13 10.55 3.14 4.71
C ILE A 13 11.25 3.11 6.08
N VAL A 14 10.71 2.34 7.02
CA VAL A 14 11.24 2.24 8.39
C VAL A 14 12.32 1.15 8.52
N ASP A 15 12.60 0.42 7.44
CA ASP A 15 13.54 -0.70 7.36
C ASP A 15 13.31 -1.74 8.48
N ARG A 16 12.09 -2.30 8.51
CA ARG A 16 11.70 -3.34 9.47
C ARG A 16 11.27 -4.61 8.74
N GLU A 17 11.63 -5.75 9.30
CA GLU A 17 11.29 -7.07 8.74
C GLU A 17 9.84 -7.49 9.03
N TRP A 18 9.21 -6.90 10.05
CA TRP A 18 7.81 -7.17 10.39
C TRP A 18 7.18 -6.00 11.14
N MET A 19 5.85 -5.99 11.15
CA MET A 19 5.04 -5.13 12.00
C MET A 19 3.85 -5.90 12.57
N ASP A 20 3.36 -5.47 13.72
CA ASP A 20 2.09 -5.96 14.24
C ASP A 20 0.98 -5.01 13.78
N PHE A 21 0.02 -5.55 13.03
CA PHE A 21 -1.13 -4.86 12.47
C PHE A 21 -2.34 -5.08 13.37
N TYR A 22 -2.72 -4.04 14.11
CA TYR A 22 -3.84 -4.08 15.06
C TYR A 22 -5.12 -3.56 14.41
N VAL A 23 -6.19 -4.36 14.53
CA VAL A 23 -7.53 -4.02 14.06
C VAL A 23 -8.46 -4.02 15.26
N TRP A 24 -9.16 -2.91 15.49
CA TRP A 24 -10.15 -2.79 16.55
C TRP A 24 -11.52 -2.46 15.98
N THR A 25 -12.54 -3.08 16.56
CA THR A 25 -13.95 -2.80 16.31
C THR A 25 -14.69 -2.76 17.65
N PRO A 26 -15.90 -2.17 17.74
CA PRO A 26 -16.68 -2.21 18.97
C PRO A 26 -16.96 -3.61 19.52
N ASN A 27 -16.96 -4.65 18.67
CA ASN A 27 -17.22 -6.04 19.06
C ASN A 27 -15.97 -6.81 19.46
N GLY A 28 -14.79 -6.19 19.32
CA GLY A 28 -13.51 -6.76 19.69
C GLY A 28 -12.39 -6.40 18.72
N SER A 29 -11.23 -7.00 18.94
CA SER A 29 -9.99 -6.66 18.27
C SER A 29 -9.21 -7.87 17.75
N SER A 30 -8.25 -7.62 16.87
CA SER A 30 -7.38 -8.65 16.32
C SER A 30 -6.00 -8.06 16.05
N LEU A 31 -4.96 -8.84 16.36
CA LEU A 31 -3.57 -8.49 16.11
C LEU A 31 -2.97 -9.48 15.13
N PHE A 32 -2.45 -8.99 14.02
CA PHE A 32 -1.80 -9.80 12.99
C PHE A 32 -0.32 -9.46 12.94
N ARG A 33 0.54 -10.45 12.70
CA ARG A 33 1.93 -10.21 12.31
C ARG A 33 2.04 -10.20 10.79
N VAL A 34 2.52 -9.09 10.26
CA VAL A 34 2.78 -8.90 8.83
C VAL A 34 4.29 -8.83 8.64
N TRP A 35 4.79 -9.69 7.76
CA TRP A 35 6.21 -9.72 7.38
C TRP A 35 6.43 -8.86 6.15
N ARG A 36 7.63 -8.27 6.06
CA ARG A 36 8.09 -7.58 4.86
C ARG A 36 8.21 -8.59 3.73
N ASP A 37 7.60 -8.27 2.59
CA ASP A 37 7.72 -9.06 1.38
C ASP A 37 8.43 -8.24 0.31
N ARG A 38 9.66 -8.67 -0.01
CA ARG A 38 10.54 -7.96 -0.95
C ARG A 38 10.10 -8.10 -2.40
N GLU A 39 9.47 -9.23 -2.76
CA GLU A 39 8.97 -9.46 -4.12
C GLU A 39 7.73 -8.60 -4.37
N TYR A 40 6.80 -8.58 -3.41
CA TYR A 40 5.67 -7.69 -3.41
C TYR A 40 6.10 -6.23 -3.45
N TRP A 41 7.11 -5.86 -2.66
CA TRP A 41 7.64 -4.50 -2.68
C TRP A 41 8.23 -4.14 -4.04
N ALA A 42 8.97 -5.05 -4.69
CA ALA A 42 9.51 -4.81 -6.02
C ALA A 42 8.39 -4.55 -7.05
N LEU A 43 7.29 -5.32 -7.00
CA LEU A 43 6.09 -5.09 -7.82
C LEU A 43 5.47 -3.72 -7.55
N LEU A 44 5.25 -3.37 -6.27
CA LEU A 44 4.66 -2.10 -5.87
C LEU A 44 5.55 -0.91 -6.26
N LYS A 45 6.87 -1.04 -6.08
CA LYS A 45 7.87 -0.04 -6.44
C LYS A 45 7.88 0.24 -7.94
N GLY A 46 7.64 -0.76 -8.78
CA GLY A 46 7.48 -0.58 -10.22
C GLY A 46 6.32 0.37 -10.56
N ALA A 47 5.14 0.10 -10.01
CA ALA A 47 3.97 0.98 -10.19
C ALA A 47 4.17 2.39 -9.61
N LEU A 48 4.83 2.51 -8.46
CA LEU A 48 5.16 3.80 -7.84
C LEU A 48 6.16 4.60 -8.66
N ALA A 49 7.19 3.94 -9.22
CA ALA A 49 8.17 4.58 -10.10
C ALA A 49 7.52 5.09 -11.38
N ASP A 50 6.64 4.30 -11.99
CA ASP A 50 5.85 4.71 -13.16
C ASP A 50 4.99 5.93 -12.84
N PHE A 51 4.27 5.90 -11.71
CA PHE A 51 3.49 7.04 -11.26
C PHE A 51 4.37 8.29 -11.09
N TRP A 52 5.52 8.14 -10.44
CA TRP A 52 6.44 9.25 -10.15
C TRP A 52 7.03 9.88 -11.41
N TRP A 53 7.63 9.06 -12.28
CA TRP A 53 8.38 9.55 -13.44
C TRP A 53 7.47 9.96 -14.61
N LYS A 54 6.33 9.29 -14.80
CA LYS A 54 5.43 9.58 -15.93
C LYS A 54 4.45 10.71 -15.62
N HIS A 55 4.10 10.93 -14.34
CA HIS A 55 3.05 11.88 -13.96
C HIS A 55 3.54 12.97 -13.02
N VAL A 56 4.16 12.62 -11.89
CA VAL A 56 4.47 13.61 -10.84
C VAL A 56 5.59 14.57 -11.26
N ILE A 57 6.72 14.04 -11.74
CA ILE A 57 7.86 14.87 -12.15
C ILE A 57 7.49 15.80 -13.32
N PRO A 58 6.89 15.31 -14.43
CA PRO A 58 6.48 16.19 -15.52
C PRO A 58 5.47 17.25 -15.08
N ALA A 59 4.52 16.90 -14.21
CA ALA A 59 3.51 17.85 -13.75
C ALA A 59 4.12 18.96 -12.90
N ARG A 60 5.08 18.61 -12.02
CA ARG A 60 5.83 19.59 -11.23
C ARG A 60 6.59 20.56 -12.13
N GLU A 61 7.32 20.03 -13.12
CA GLU A 61 8.09 20.85 -14.05
C GLU A 61 7.21 21.78 -14.90
N MET A 62 6.00 21.34 -15.26
CA MET A 62 5.03 22.19 -15.97
C MET A 62 4.50 23.31 -15.06
N CYS A 63 4.19 23.02 -13.79
CA CYS A 63 3.78 24.04 -12.83
C CYS A 63 4.87 25.09 -12.61
N GLU A 64 6.14 24.68 -12.55
CA GLU A 64 7.28 25.59 -12.37
C GLU A 64 7.53 26.51 -13.58
N LYS A 65 7.13 26.08 -14.79
CA LYS A 65 7.29 26.84 -16.05
C LYS A 65 6.09 27.73 -16.41
N GLU A 66 5.20 28.01 -15.46
CA GLU A 66 3.93 28.72 -15.69
C GLU A 66 3.04 28.03 -16.75
N GLY A 67 3.08 26.69 -16.83
CA GLY A 67 2.22 25.92 -17.72
C GLY A 67 0.73 26.12 -17.41
N SER A 68 -0.12 25.97 -18.43
CA SER A 68 -1.56 26.12 -18.24
C SER A 68 -2.11 24.99 -17.36
N ALA A 69 -3.24 25.24 -16.68
CA ALA A 69 -3.92 24.21 -15.90
C ALA A 69 -4.38 23.01 -16.77
N GLU A 70 -4.57 23.22 -18.07
CA GLU A 70 -4.95 22.19 -19.04
C GLU A 70 -3.79 21.24 -19.34
N ASP A 71 -2.58 21.78 -19.48
CA ASP A 71 -1.36 21.01 -19.71
C ASP A 71 -1.04 20.09 -18.52
N VAL A 72 -1.16 20.61 -17.30
CA VAL A 72 -0.98 19.82 -16.07
C VAL A 72 -2.04 18.72 -15.96
N ARG A 73 -3.28 19.01 -16.38
CA ARG A 73 -4.37 18.03 -16.34
C ARG A 73 -4.17 16.89 -17.35
N ALA A 74 -3.50 17.13 -18.48
CA ALA A 74 -3.16 16.10 -19.44
C ALA A 74 -2.19 15.04 -18.87
N LEU A 75 -1.40 15.41 -17.86
CA LEU A 75 -0.49 14.50 -17.15
C LEU A 75 -1.15 13.68 -16.05
N ARG A 76 -2.46 13.85 -15.82
CA ARG A 76 -3.19 13.09 -14.81
C ARG A 76 -3.10 11.58 -15.12
N PRO A 77 -2.72 10.73 -14.15
CA PRO A 77 -2.71 9.29 -14.36
C PRO A 77 -4.11 8.74 -14.63
N ALA A 78 -4.16 7.60 -15.32
CA ALA A 78 -5.38 6.82 -15.42
C ALA A 78 -5.89 6.40 -14.04
N SER A 79 -7.20 6.14 -13.92
CA SER A 79 -7.81 5.73 -12.65
C SER A 79 -7.31 4.38 -12.15
N ARG A 80 -6.80 3.52 -13.04
CA ARG A 80 -6.18 2.22 -12.71
C ARG A 80 -4.85 2.10 -13.44
N HIS A 81 -3.81 1.73 -12.69
CA HIS A 81 -2.53 1.33 -13.24
C HIS A 81 -2.62 -0.08 -13.84
N GLU A 82 -1.80 -0.40 -14.85
CA GLU A 82 -1.78 -1.71 -15.51
C GLU A 82 -1.48 -2.86 -14.53
N LEU A 83 -0.59 -2.59 -13.56
CA LEU A 83 -0.23 -3.54 -12.49
C LEU A 83 -1.27 -3.63 -11.35
N CYS A 84 -2.36 -2.87 -11.38
CA CYS A 84 -3.31 -2.78 -10.27
C CYS A 84 -3.90 -4.16 -9.91
N ASP A 85 -4.34 -4.93 -10.90
CA ASP A 85 -4.96 -6.24 -10.66
C ASP A 85 -3.95 -7.26 -10.09
N LEU A 86 -2.70 -7.21 -10.55
CA LEU A 86 -1.61 -8.02 -10.01
C LEU A 86 -1.29 -7.64 -8.56
N ILE A 87 -1.23 -6.34 -8.25
CA ILE A 87 -1.00 -5.85 -6.88
C ILE A 87 -2.16 -6.28 -5.98
N VAL A 88 -3.41 -6.22 -6.44
CA VAL A 88 -4.59 -6.66 -5.67
C VAL A 88 -4.54 -8.16 -5.40
N ALA A 89 -4.19 -8.98 -6.40
CA ALA A 89 -4.04 -10.42 -6.23
C ALA A 89 -2.92 -10.76 -5.23
N ALA A 90 -1.75 -10.13 -5.37
CA ALA A 90 -0.62 -10.32 -4.46
C ALA A 90 -0.93 -9.84 -3.02
N SER A 91 -1.64 -8.72 -2.88
CA SER A 91 -2.11 -8.20 -1.59
C SER A 91 -3.07 -9.16 -0.90
N THR A 92 -3.94 -9.80 -1.69
CA THR A 92 -4.87 -10.81 -1.18
C THR A 92 -4.11 -12.02 -0.66
N LYS A 93 -3.15 -12.55 -1.43
CA LYS A 93 -2.28 -13.65 -1.01
C LYS A 93 -1.57 -13.34 0.32
N LEU A 94 -0.90 -12.19 0.42
CA LEU A 94 -0.22 -11.77 1.65
C LEU A 94 -1.15 -11.65 2.85
N SER A 95 -2.38 -11.17 2.64
CA SER A 95 -3.35 -11.08 3.73
C SER A 95 -3.80 -12.44 4.27
N TRP A 96 -3.78 -13.49 3.45
CA TRP A 96 -4.06 -14.86 3.90
C TRP A 96 -2.88 -15.49 4.66
N GLU A 97 -1.66 -15.09 4.31
CA GLU A 97 -0.42 -15.58 4.96
C GLU A 97 -0.11 -14.85 6.27
N ALA A 98 -0.76 -13.71 6.52
CA ALA A 98 -0.59 -12.94 7.74
C ALA A 98 -0.99 -13.75 8.99
N LYS A 99 -0.07 -13.87 9.94
CA LYS A 99 -0.28 -14.68 11.15
C LYS A 99 -1.17 -13.93 12.14
N LEU A 100 -2.35 -14.46 12.43
CA LEU A 100 -3.15 -14.00 13.57
C LEU A 100 -2.43 -14.35 14.87
N LEU A 101 -2.11 -13.34 15.69
CA LEU A 101 -1.47 -13.51 17.00
C LEU A 101 -2.49 -13.53 18.13
N VAL A 102 -3.45 -12.63 18.08
CA VAL A 102 -4.46 -12.46 19.14
C VAL A 102 -5.77 -12.08 18.48
N ARG A 103 -6.86 -12.63 18.99
CA ARG A 103 -8.21 -12.21 18.68
C ARG A 103 -9.02 -12.04 19.95
N GLU A 104 -9.54 -10.86 20.18
CA GLU A 104 -10.43 -10.57 21.28
C GLU A 104 -11.85 -10.37 20.76
N ILE A 105 -12.82 -10.93 21.46
CA ILE A 105 -14.24 -10.83 21.14
C ILE A 105 -15.00 -10.57 22.44
N HIS A 106 -15.70 -9.44 22.52
CA HIS A 106 -16.47 -9.01 23.71
C HIS A 106 -15.67 -9.08 25.03
N GLY A 107 -14.45 -8.57 25.04
CA GLY A 107 -13.54 -8.53 26.19
C GLY A 107 -12.83 -9.85 26.49
N LYS A 108 -13.05 -10.93 25.71
CA LYS A 108 -12.42 -12.23 25.91
C LYS A 108 -11.32 -12.47 24.87
N LEU A 109 -10.08 -12.51 25.35
CA LEU A 109 -8.90 -12.85 24.54
C LEU A 109 -8.92 -14.32 24.11
N ARG A 110 -8.57 -14.56 22.85
CA ARG A 110 -8.28 -15.87 22.25
C ARG A 110 -6.93 -15.76 21.55
N CYS A 111 -5.99 -16.61 21.96
CA CYS A 111 -4.66 -16.72 21.41
C CYS A 111 -4.51 -18.05 20.65
#